data_AF-A0A931VCS3-F1
#
_entry.id   AF-A0A931VCS3-F1
#
_cell.length_a   1.000
_cell.length_b   1.000
_cell.length_c   1.000
_cell.angle_alpha   90.00
_cell.angle_beta   90.00
_cell.angle_gamma   90.00
#
_symmetry.space_group_name_H-M   'P 1'
#
loop_
_entity.id
_entity.type
_entity.pdbx_description
1 polymer ?
#
loop_
_entity_poly.entity_id
_entity_poly.type
_entity_poly.pdbx_seq_one_letter_code
_entity_poly.pdbx_strand_id
1 'polypeptide(L)'
;MKGVFIALVVFGGYVLVTMLLAHALRPRRYFIFFFLTGLAFGLLYFLLHKLTPPNAFILPATWISDKHGLDLTVGFFVFLLNWHSYIDFFYGVNGGFSTSLLLEIQRTQGRGASTEELLQQYFRADGTDKIYGARLPALEQSGYLRLDQPAGLYQLTPKGLVVARLTWLLKRLLNLGAGG
;
A
#
# COMPACT_ATOMS: atom_id res chain seq x y z
N MET A 1 15.40 17.17 -16.66
CA MET A 1 14.80 15.94 -16.08
C MET A 1 15.60 15.36 -14.91
N LYS A 2 16.64 16.05 -14.41
CA LYS A 2 17.43 15.57 -13.26
C LYS A 2 16.55 15.44 -12.02
N GLY A 3 15.69 16.43 -11.76
CA GLY A 3 14.76 16.41 -10.64
C GLY A 3 13.88 15.16 -10.62
N VAL A 4 13.34 14.75 -11.76
CA VAL A 4 12.53 13.52 -11.85
C VAL A 4 13.37 12.28 -11.52
N PHE A 5 14.59 12.18 -12.05
CA PHE A 5 15.47 11.05 -11.75
C PHE A 5 15.82 10.96 -10.26
N ILE A 6 16.22 12.09 -9.66
CA ILE A 6 16.52 12.16 -8.22
C ILE A 6 15.29 11.82 -7.39
N ALA A 7 14.09 12.30 -7.79
CA ALA A 7 12.84 11.99 -7.11
C ALA A 7 12.57 10.48 -7.07
N LEU A 8 12.79 9.76 -8.17
CA LEU A 8 12.64 8.31 -8.23
C LEU A 8 13.65 7.58 -7.36
N VAL A 9 14.91 8.01 -7.35
CA VAL A 9 15.97 7.42 -6.50
C VAL A 9 15.65 7.65 -5.02
N VAL A 10 15.29 8.87 -4.65
CA VAL A 10 14.90 9.25 -3.28
C VAL A 10 13.66 8.47 -2.85
N PHE A 11 12.66 8.33 -3.73
CA PHE A 11 11.47 7.54 -3.42
C PHE A 11 11.77 6.05 -3.26
N GLY A 12 12.61 5.47 -4.12
CA GLY A 12 13.06 4.08 -3.97
C GLY A 12 13.78 3.85 -2.64
N GLY A 13 14.69 4.76 -2.27
CA GLY A 13 15.35 4.76 -0.96
C GLY A 13 14.36 4.92 0.19
N TYR A 14 13.37 5.80 0.04
CA TYR A 14 12.33 6.02 1.03
C TYR A 14 11.56 4.74 1.31
N VAL A 15 11.05 4.06 0.28
CA VAL A 15 10.32 2.79 0.41
C VAL A 15 11.16 1.75 1.14
N LEU A 16 12.41 1.55 0.74
CA LEU A 16 13.32 0.59 1.37
C LEU A 16 13.56 0.92 2.86
N VAL A 17 13.86 2.18 3.17
CA VAL A 17 14.11 2.61 4.56
C VAL A 17 12.84 2.49 5.39
N THR A 18 11.67 2.86 4.87
CA THR A 18 10.42 2.70 5.61
C THR A 18 10.08 1.25 5.85
N MET A 19 10.34 0.35 4.90
CA MET A 19 10.16 -1.09 5.09
C MET A 19 11.09 -1.62 6.17
N LEU A 20 12.39 -1.29 6.12
CA LEU A 20 13.37 -1.75 7.11
C LEU A 20 13.06 -1.22 8.51
N LEU A 21 12.77 0.08 8.63
CA LEU A 21 12.43 0.71 9.91
C LEU A 21 11.10 0.21 10.46
N ALA A 22 10.09 -0.08 9.62
CA ALA A 22 8.83 -0.66 10.06
C ALA A 22 9.04 -2.06 10.70
N HIS A 23 9.91 -2.89 10.11
CA HIS A 23 10.27 -4.18 10.70
C HIS A 23 10.99 -4.04 12.04
N ALA A 24 11.96 -3.12 12.12
CA ALA A 24 12.79 -2.94 13.30
C ALA A 24 12.03 -2.28 14.47
N LEU A 25 11.26 -1.23 14.19
CA LEU A 25 10.66 -0.37 15.21
C LEU A 25 9.21 -0.72 15.54
N ARG A 26 8.49 -1.42 14.64
CA ARG A 26 7.06 -1.76 14.77
C ARG A 26 6.23 -0.56 15.26
N PRO A 27 6.18 0.53 14.48
CA PRO A 27 5.61 1.79 14.93
C PRO A 27 4.11 1.64 15.26
N ARG A 28 3.68 2.18 16.40
CA ARG A 28 2.26 2.20 16.79
C ARG A 28 1.43 3.18 15.96
N ARG A 29 2.06 4.24 15.44
CA ARG A 29 1.42 5.31 14.66
C ARG A 29 2.09 5.43 13.29
N TYR A 30 1.69 4.58 12.36
CA TYR A 30 2.24 4.54 10.99
C TYR A 30 2.15 5.89 10.27
N PHE A 31 1.11 6.69 10.51
CA PHE A 31 0.95 7.99 9.86
C PHE A 31 2.10 8.94 10.20
N ILE A 32 2.39 9.11 11.50
CA ILE A 32 3.48 9.97 11.97
C ILE A 32 4.83 9.43 11.47
N PHE A 33 4.99 8.10 11.48
CA PHE A 33 6.18 7.45 10.96
C PHE A 33 6.42 7.76 9.47
N PHE A 34 5.42 7.59 8.60
CA PHE A 34 5.55 7.91 7.17
C PHE A 34 5.71 9.40 6.91
N PHE A 35 5.09 10.26 7.73
CA PHE A 35 5.23 11.71 7.63
C PHE A 35 6.65 12.17 7.97
N LEU A 36 7.21 11.73 9.10
CA LEU A 36 8.56 12.14 9.51
C LEU A 36 9.64 11.61 8.56
N THR A 37 9.51 10.36 8.13
CA THR A 37 10.42 9.79 7.13
C THR A 37 10.24 10.47 5.78
N GLY A 38 9.01 10.81 5.37
CA GLY A 38 8.73 11.53 4.14
C GLY A 38 9.34 12.93 4.13
N LEU A 39 9.25 13.66 5.25
CA LEU A 39 9.88 14.96 5.43
C LEU A 39 11.41 14.86 5.32
N ALA A 40 12.02 13.87 5.98
CA ALA A 40 13.47 13.65 5.90
C ALA A 40 13.93 13.36 4.47
N PHE A 41 13.20 12.51 3.73
CA PHE A 41 13.50 12.23 2.33
C PHE A 41 13.19 13.39 1.39
N GLY A 42 12.19 14.22 1.71
CA GLY A 42 11.94 15.48 1.02
C GLY A 42 13.12 16.45 1.14
N LEU A 43 13.72 16.58 2.34
CA LEU A 43 14.95 17.36 2.52
C LEU A 43 16.13 16.75 1.78
N LEU A 44 16.25 15.41 1.80
CA LEU A 44 17.28 14.69 1.05
C LEU A 44 17.17 14.95 -0.46
N TYR A 45 15.96 15.03 -1.01
CA TYR A 45 15.74 15.39 -2.40
C TYR A 45 16.36 16.75 -2.75
N PHE A 46 16.07 17.79 -1.96
CA PHE A 46 16.64 19.12 -2.21
C PHE A 46 18.17 19.12 -2.08
N LEU A 47 18.71 18.40 -1.09
CA LEU A 47 20.14 18.25 -0.89
C LEU A 47 20.80 17.59 -2.11
N LEU A 48 20.26 16.45 -2.56
CA LEU A 48 20.79 15.73 -3.72
C LEU A 48 20.65 16.55 -5.00
N HIS A 49 19.55 17.26 -5.20
CA HIS A 49 19.37 18.13 -6.37
C HIS A 49 20.42 19.25 -6.41
N LYS A 50 20.77 19.82 -5.26
CA LYS A 50 21.81 20.84 -5.15
C LYS A 50 23.23 20.29 -5.35
N LEU A 51 23.52 19.10 -4.83
CA LEU A 51 24.86 18.50 -4.86
C LEU A 51 25.20 17.80 -6.18
N THR A 52 24.19 17.31 -6.90
CA THR A 52 24.41 16.60 -8.16
C THR A 52 24.56 17.57 -9.33
N PRO A 53 25.50 17.33 -10.25
CA PRO A 53 25.66 18.16 -11.43
C PRO A 53 24.44 18.03 -12.37
N PRO A 54 24.19 19.01 -13.27
CA PRO A 54 23.01 19.03 -14.14
C PRO A 54 22.85 17.79 -15.05
N ASN A 55 23.95 17.16 -15.44
CA ASN A 55 23.97 15.94 -16.25
C ASN A 55 23.72 14.65 -15.44
N ALA A 56 23.58 14.73 -14.12
CA ALA A 56 23.35 13.60 -13.20
C ALA A 56 24.17 12.33 -13.57
N PHE A 57 25.42 12.55 -14.01
CA PHE A 57 26.41 11.58 -14.49
C PHE A 57 26.03 10.65 -15.65
N ILE A 58 24.75 10.45 -15.96
CA ILE A 58 24.24 9.44 -16.92
C ILE A 58 23.20 10.05 -17.88
N LEU A 59 22.70 11.26 -17.63
CA LEU A 59 21.62 11.83 -18.43
C LEU A 59 22.13 12.39 -19.77
N PRO A 60 21.46 12.08 -20.89
CA PRO A 60 21.74 12.72 -22.17
C PRO A 60 21.61 14.24 -22.08
N ALA A 61 22.42 14.96 -22.86
CA ALA A 61 22.37 16.42 -22.91
C ALA A 61 20.98 16.97 -23.27
N THR A 62 20.21 16.24 -24.07
CA THR A 62 18.83 16.58 -24.47
C THR A 62 17.82 16.54 -23.31
N TRP A 63 18.17 15.94 -22.18
CA TRP A 63 17.30 15.82 -21.00
C TRP A 63 17.67 16.83 -19.90
N ILE A 64 18.68 17.65 -20.14
CA ILE A 64 19.07 18.75 -19.26
C ILE A 64 18.08 19.91 -19.49
N SER A 65 17.47 20.38 -18.41
CA SER A 65 16.57 21.54 -18.46
C SER A 65 17.38 22.80 -18.18
N ASP A 66 17.27 23.79 -19.06
CA ASP A 66 17.86 25.12 -18.85
C ASP A 66 17.18 25.86 -17.68
N LYS A 67 15.94 25.48 -17.35
CA LYS A 67 15.17 26.05 -16.23
C LYS A 67 15.33 25.17 -14.99
N HIS A 68 16.35 25.44 -14.19
CA HIS A 68 16.65 24.69 -12.97
C HIS A 68 15.52 24.69 -11.94
N GLY A 69 14.85 25.82 -11.73
CA GLY A 69 13.73 25.93 -10.79
C GLY A 69 12.56 25.01 -11.18
N LEU A 70 12.21 24.98 -12.47
CA LEU A 70 11.15 24.12 -12.98
C LEU A 70 11.51 22.63 -12.82
N ASP A 71 12.74 22.24 -13.13
CA ASP A 71 13.22 20.86 -12.97
C ASP A 71 13.16 20.40 -11.51
N LEU A 72 13.57 21.27 -10.58
CA LEU A 72 13.51 21.03 -9.14
C LEU A 72 12.06 20.88 -8.66
N THR A 73 11.16 21.79 -9.04
CA THR A 73 9.75 21.76 -8.61
C THR A 73 9.04 20.53 -9.18
N VAL A 74 9.18 20.25 -10.47
CA VAL A 74 8.55 19.07 -11.10
C VAL A 74 9.03 17.78 -10.46
N GLY A 75 10.33 17.63 -10.22
CA GLY A 75 10.85 16.44 -9.54
C GLY A 75 10.31 16.30 -8.11
N PHE A 76 10.22 17.41 -7.36
CA PHE A 76 9.65 17.38 -6.01
C PHE A 76 8.17 16.99 -6.00
N PHE A 77 7.39 17.51 -6.95
CA PHE A 77 5.99 17.11 -7.12
C PHE A 77 5.87 15.62 -7.47
N VAL A 78 6.73 15.09 -8.34
CA VAL A 78 6.77 13.65 -8.64
C VAL A 78 7.07 12.85 -7.38
N PHE A 79 8.03 13.28 -6.55
CA PHE A 79 8.30 12.65 -5.26
C PHE A 79 7.07 12.68 -4.34
N LEU A 80 6.41 13.84 -4.17
CA LEU A 80 5.23 13.97 -3.31
C LEU A 80 4.06 13.08 -3.77
N LEU A 81 3.83 12.98 -5.08
CA LEU A 81 2.77 12.13 -5.63
C LEU A 81 3.08 10.64 -5.36
N ASN A 82 4.31 10.19 -5.61
CA ASN A 82 4.70 8.81 -5.32
C ASN A 82 4.64 8.50 -3.83
N TRP A 83 5.09 9.44 -2.98
CA TRP A 83 5.01 9.35 -1.53
C TRP A 83 3.55 9.21 -1.05
N HIS A 84 2.64 10.05 -1.54
CA HIS A 84 1.22 9.96 -1.26
C HIS A 84 0.63 8.62 -1.70
N SER A 85 0.88 8.22 -2.95
CA SER A 85 0.40 6.93 -3.49
C SER A 85 0.91 5.74 -2.69
N TYR A 86 2.14 5.78 -2.18
CA TYR A 86 2.68 4.74 -1.31
C TYR A 86 1.96 4.68 0.04
N ILE A 87 1.65 5.83 0.64
CA ILE A 87 0.86 5.89 1.88
C ILE A 87 -0.54 5.34 1.65
N ASP A 88 -1.22 5.76 0.57
CA ASP A 88 -2.54 5.24 0.21
C ASP A 88 -2.52 3.73 0.01
N PHE A 89 -1.52 3.24 -0.73
CA PHE A 89 -1.32 1.81 -0.95
C PHE A 89 -1.11 1.07 0.37
N PHE A 90 -0.24 1.59 1.25
CA PHE A 90 0.01 1.01 2.56
C PHE A 90 -1.28 0.91 3.37
N TYR A 91 -2.07 1.99 3.47
CA TYR A 91 -3.30 1.99 4.25
C TYR A 91 -4.41 1.16 3.61
N GLY A 92 -4.47 1.09 2.29
CA GLY A 92 -5.36 0.20 1.55
C GLY A 92 -5.06 -1.28 1.86
N VAL A 93 -3.80 -1.64 2.03
CA VAL A 93 -3.39 -3.02 2.37
C VAL A 93 -3.53 -3.30 3.88
N ASN A 94 -3.13 -2.36 4.74
CA ASN A 94 -3.10 -2.55 6.19
C ASN A 94 -4.51 -2.52 6.81
N GLY A 95 -5.36 -1.58 6.37
CA GLY A 95 -6.70 -1.35 6.94
C GLY A 95 -7.87 -1.79 6.05
N GLY A 96 -7.60 -2.36 4.88
CA GLY A 96 -8.65 -2.77 3.94
C GLY A 96 -9.49 -3.93 4.48
N PHE A 97 -10.75 -3.68 4.84
CA PHE A 97 -11.69 -4.74 5.23
C PHE A 97 -11.75 -5.86 4.19
N SER A 98 -11.88 -5.49 2.90
CA SER A 98 -11.92 -6.43 1.79
C SER A 98 -10.71 -7.36 1.74
N THR A 99 -9.50 -6.84 1.96
CA THR A 99 -8.29 -7.65 1.90
C THR A 99 -8.17 -8.56 3.13
N SER A 100 -8.60 -8.10 4.31
CA SER A 100 -8.69 -8.94 5.51
C SER A 100 -9.70 -10.10 5.34
N LEU A 101 -10.86 -9.84 4.73
CA LEU A 101 -11.85 -10.88 4.46
C LEU A 101 -11.34 -11.92 3.44
N LEU A 102 -10.65 -11.48 2.39
CA LEU A 102 -10.02 -12.40 1.44
C LEU A 102 -8.95 -13.27 2.11
N LEU A 103 -8.15 -12.70 3.02
CA LEU A 103 -7.16 -13.45 3.79
C LEU A 103 -7.80 -14.45 4.74
N GLU A 104 -8.94 -14.11 5.34
CA GLU A 104 -9.65 -15.01 6.26
C GLU A 104 -10.25 -16.21 5.52
N ILE A 105 -10.91 -15.98 4.38
CA ILE A 105 -11.40 -17.08 3.53
C ILE A 105 -10.21 -17.91 2.99
N GLN A 106 -9.07 -17.27 2.71
CA GLN A 106 -7.87 -18.00 2.32
C GLN A 106 -7.37 -18.94 3.42
N ARG A 107 -7.50 -18.56 4.70
CA ARG A 107 -7.07 -19.39 5.85
C ARG A 107 -7.93 -20.63 6.04
N THR A 108 -9.16 -20.65 5.53
CA THR A 108 -10.01 -21.86 5.59
C THR A 108 -9.61 -22.93 4.57
N GLN A 109 -8.50 -22.73 3.85
CA GLN A 109 -7.88 -23.71 2.94
C GLN A 109 -8.85 -24.33 1.92
N GLY A 110 -9.78 -23.53 1.40
CA GLY A 110 -10.74 -23.96 0.38
C GLY A 110 -12.05 -24.52 0.94
N ARG A 111 -12.20 -24.64 2.27
CA ARG A 111 -13.51 -24.91 2.90
C ARG A 111 -14.52 -23.81 2.59
N GLY A 112 -14.05 -22.58 2.34
CA GLY A 112 -14.88 -21.38 2.29
C GLY A 112 -15.24 -20.91 3.69
N ALA A 113 -16.06 -19.86 3.78
CA ALA A 113 -16.57 -19.36 5.05
C ALA A 113 -18.03 -18.90 4.88
N SER A 114 -18.87 -19.16 5.89
CA SER A 114 -20.25 -18.69 5.87
C SER A 114 -20.32 -17.19 6.17
N THR A 115 -21.43 -16.55 5.82
CA THR A 115 -21.67 -15.15 6.18
C THR A 115 -21.55 -14.94 7.69
N GLU A 116 -22.12 -15.83 8.48
CA GLU A 116 -22.10 -15.79 9.95
C GLU A 116 -20.69 -15.93 10.50
N GLU A 117 -19.89 -16.87 9.97
CA GLU A 117 -18.48 -17.06 10.37
C GLU A 117 -17.63 -15.81 10.08
N LEU A 118 -17.86 -15.18 8.91
CA LEU A 118 -17.16 -13.96 8.52
C LEU A 118 -17.60 -12.76 9.37
N LEU A 119 -18.90 -12.64 9.67
CA LEU A 119 -19.41 -11.53 10.46
C LEU A 119 -19.00 -11.62 11.93
N GLN A 120 -18.98 -12.82 12.53
CA GLN A 120 -18.61 -13.03 13.95
C GLN A 120 -17.22 -12.50 14.30
N GLN A 121 -16.26 -12.52 13.37
CA GLN A 121 -14.91 -12.02 13.62
C GLN A 121 -14.79 -10.50 13.59
N TYR A 122 -15.77 -9.78 13.03
CA TYR A 122 -15.67 -8.35 12.77
C TYR A 122 -16.76 -7.51 13.47
N PHE A 123 -17.72 -8.15 14.15
CA PHE A 123 -18.67 -7.45 15.02
C PHE A 123 -17.93 -6.68 16.13
N ARG A 124 -18.29 -5.41 16.32
CA ARG A 124 -17.99 -4.69 17.56
C ARG A 124 -18.93 -5.22 18.67
N ALA A 125 -18.49 -5.10 19.92
CA ALA A 125 -19.27 -5.50 21.11
C ALA A 125 -20.66 -4.82 21.21
N ASP A 126 -20.91 -3.78 20.41
CA ASP A 126 -22.18 -3.05 20.31
C ASP A 126 -23.13 -3.58 19.21
N GLY A 127 -22.76 -4.65 18.49
CA GLY A 127 -23.59 -5.27 17.47
C GLY A 127 -23.77 -4.43 16.19
N THR A 128 -23.06 -3.31 16.03
CA THR A 128 -23.21 -2.46 14.84
C THR A 128 -22.33 -2.94 13.68
N ASP A 129 -23.00 -3.53 12.68
CA ASP A 129 -22.41 -3.82 11.38
C ASP A 129 -22.83 -2.75 10.37
N LYS A 130 -22.09 -1.63 10.31
CA LYS A 130 -22.40 -0.53 9.39
C LYS A 130 -21.73 -0.64 8.02
N ILE A 131 -20.80 -1.59 7.83
CA ILE A 131 -19.95 -1.61 6.63
C ILE A 131 -19.88 -3.01 6.00
N TYR A 132 -20.08 -4.11 6.72
CA TYR A 132 -19.75 -5.44 6.22
C TYR A 132 -20.85 -6.06 5.36
N GLY A 133 -22.13 -5.88 5.71
CA GLY A 133 -23.25 -6.38 4.92
C GLY A 133 -23.28 -5.92 3.45
N ALA A 134 -22.78 -4.72 3.14
CA ALA A 134 -22.71 -4.21 1.76
C ALA A 134 -21.43 -4.63 1.01
N ARG A 135 -20.39 -5.06 1.72
CA ARG A 135 -19.07 -5.34 1.13
C ARG A 135 -18.94 -6.75 0.57
N LEU A 136 -19.59 -7.73 1.19
CA LEU A 136 -19.65 -9.10 0.66
C LEU A 136 -20.30 -9.14 -0.74
N PRO A 137 -21.49 -8.54 -0.96
CA PRO A 137 -22.08 -8.43 -2.30
C PRO A 137 -21.17 -7.70 -3.28
N ALA A 138 -20.49 -6.63 -2.87
CA ALA A 138 -19.57 -5.90 -3.73
C ALA A 138 -18.35 -6.75 -4.16
N LEU A 139 -17.84 -7.61 -3.27
CA LEU A 139 -16.72 -8.51 -3.57
C LEU A 139 -17.14 -9.68 -4.47
N GLU A 140 -18.37 -10.16 -4.32
CA GLU A 140 -18.98 -11.12 -5.23
C GLU A 140 -19.18 -10.49 -6.62
N GLN A 141 -19.83 -9.31 -6.70
CA GLN A 141 -20.04 -8.56 -7.95
C GLN A 141 -18.72 -8.23 -8.67
N SER A 142 -17.67 -7.92 -7.90
CA SER A 142 -16.33 -7.63 -8.44
C SER A 142 -15.55 -8.89 -8.85
N GLY A 143 -16.12 -10.08 -8.65
CA GLY A 143 -15.56 -11.37 -9.03
C GLY A 143 -14.41 -11.85 -8.16
N TYR A 144 -14.27 -11.34 -6.92
CA TYR A 144 -13.27 -11.83 -5.96
C TYR A 144 -13.79 -13.03 -5.15
N LEU A 145 -15.10 -13.06 -4.92
CA LEU A 145 -15.79 -14.13 -4.21
C LEU A 145 -16.80 -14.82 -5.13
N ARG A 146 -17.11 -16.07 -4.79
CA ARG A 146 -18.22 -16.82 -5.33
C ARG A 146 -18.99 -17.43 -4.17
N LEU A 147 -20.31 -17.24 -4.15
CA LEU A 147 -21.18 -17.95 -3.24
C LEU A 147 -21.49 -19.35 -3.80
N ASP A 148 -21.15 -20.39 -3.05
CA ASP A 148 -21.56 -21.75 -3.33
C ASP A 148 -22.97 -21.97 -2.79
N GLN A 149 -23.99 -21.72 -3.63
CA GLN A 149 -25.41 -21.75 -3.23
C GLN A 149 -25.86 -23.02 -2.49
N PRO A 150 -25.46 -24.25 -2.86
CA PRO A 150 -25.85 -25.45 -2.10
C PRO A 150 -25.24 -25.53 -0.70
N ALA A 151 -24.11 -24.87 -0.45
CA ALA A 151 -23.42 -24.90 0.85
C ALA A 151 -23.59 -23.60 1.67
N GLY A 152 -24.01 -22.50 1.04
CA GLY A 152 -24.07 -21.18 1.67
C GLY A 152 -22.69 -20.59 2.03
N LEU A 153 -21.63 -21.04 1.34
CA LEU A 153 -20.25 -20.67 1.67
C LEU A 153 -19.65 -19.74 0.62
N TYR A 154 -19.00 -18.67 1.07
CA TYR A 154 -18.17 -17.85 0.19
C TYR A 154 -16.81 -18.50 -0.02
N GLN A 155 -16.44 -18.66 -1.28
CA GLN A 155 -15.14 -19.13 -1.70
C GLN A 155 -14.41 -18.07 -2.52
N LEU A 156 -13.08 -18.10 -2.47
CA LEU A 156 -12.24 -17.25 -3.31
C LEU A 156 -12.31 -17.72 -4.75
N THR A 157 -12.51 -16.78 -5.68
CA THR A 157 -12.23 -17.02 -7.10
C THR A 157 -10.72 -17.07 -7.34
N PRO A 158 -10.24 -17.50 -8.52
CA PRO A 158 -8.81 -17.37 -8.87
C PRO A 158 -8.29 -15.93 -8.72
N LYS A 159 -9.11 -14.94 -9.10
CA LYS A 159 -8.80 -13.51 -8.92
C LYS A 159 -8.68 -13.14 -7.43
N GLY A 160 -9.64 -13.57 -6.62
CA GLY A 160 -9.62 -13.39 -5.17
C GLY A 160 -8.39 -14.01 -4.52
N LEU A 161 -8.02 -15.22 -4.93
CA LEU A 161 -6.86 -15.94 -4.41
C LEU A 161 -5.54 -15.22 -4.72
N VAL A 162 -5.38 -14.70 -5.95
CA VAL A 162 -4.18 -13.91 -6.31
C VAL A 162 -4.07 -12.66 -5.43
N VAL A 163 -5.17 -11.92 -5.27
CA VAL A 163 -5.18 -10.71 -4.42
C VAL A 163 -4.94 -11.04 -2.95
N ALA A 164 -5.51 -12.13 -2.44
CA ALA A 164 -5.29 -12.59 -1.08
C ALA A 164 -3.80 -12.92 -0.85
N ARG A 165 -3.18 -13.69 -1.75
CA ARG A 165 -1.74 -14.02 -1.70
C ARG A 165 -0.85 -12.79 -1.79
N LEU A 166 -1.16 -11.86 -2.69
CA LEU A 166 -0.41 -10.61 -2.81
C LEU A 166 -0.52 -9.78 -1.53
N THR A 167 -1.73 -9.64 -0.98
CA THR A 167 -1.95 -8.95 0.29
C THR A 167 -1.19 -9.63 1.42
N TRP A 168 -1.22 -10.96 1.51
CA TRP A 168 -0.47 -11.71 2.52
C TRP A 168 1.03 -11.44 2.41
N LEU A 169 1.58 -11.49 1.19
CA LEU A 169 2.98 -11.19 0.94
C LEU A 169 3.32 -9.76 1.36
N LEU A 170 2.50 -8.78 1.00
CA LEU A 170 2.70 -7.38 1.36
C LEU A 170 2.62 -7.15 2.87
N LYS A 171 1.64 -7.75 3.56
CA LYS A 171 1.55 -7.70 5.03
C LYS A 171 2.80 -8.30 5.67
N ARG A 172 3.29 -9.44 5.15
CA ARG A 172 4.54 -10.06 5.62
C ARG A 172 5.76 -9.17 5.36
N LEU A 173 5.87 -8.58 4.17
CA LEU A 173 6.93 -7.65 3.78
C LEU A 173 6.89 -6.31 4.52
N LEU A 174 5.81 -6.00 5.21
CA LEU A 174 5.67 -4.78 6.00
C LEU A 174 5.59 -5.10 7.49
N ASN A 175 5.73 -6.37 7.86
CA ASN A 175 5.54 -6.90 9.22
C ASN A 175 4.23 -6.41 9.87
N LEU A 176 3.18 -6.31 9.05
CA LEU A 176 1.84 -5.98 9.47
C LEU A 176 1.21 -7.28 9.98
N GLY A 177 0.69 -7.25 11.20
CA GLY A 177 0.06 -8.41 11.81
C GLY A 177 -1.15 -8.91 11.00
N ALA A 178 -1.77 -9.98 11.50
CA ALA A 178 -3.03 -10.49 10.95
C ALA A 178 -4.17 -9.46 10.98
N GLY A 179 -4.14 -8.54 11.95
CA GLY A 179 -5.15 -7.51 12.16
C GLY A 179 -4.73 -6.16 11.54
N GLY A 180 -5.73 -5.46 10.98
CA GLY A 180 -5.66 -4.02 10.83
C GLY A 180 -5.70 -3.32 12.19
#